data_AF-A0A9D9K4Q3-F1
#
_entry.id   AF-A0A9D9K4Q3-F1
#
_cell.length_a   1.000
_cell.length_b   1.000
_cell.length_c   1.000
_cell.angle_alpha   90.00
_cell.angle_beta   90.00
_cell.angle_gamma   90.00
#
_symmetry.space_group_name_H-M   'P 1'
#
loop_
_entity.id
_entity.type
_entity.pdbx_description
1 polymer ?
#
loop_
_entity_poly.entity_id
_entity_poly.type
_entity_poly.pdbx_seq_one_letter_code
_entity_poly.pdbx_strand_id
1 'polypeptide(L)'
;MTRYTTHFLSVIVALASCSIAPSAIAQIAPDSTLPVNSRIVETENEISIEDGTTVNNLLFHSFSEFSVPADTIARFNNLPNIETIFSRVTGNEISRIEGTLAANG
;
A
#
# COMPACT_ATOMS: atom_id res chain seq x y z
N MET A 1 64.32 30.89 8.55
CA MET A 1 64.27 29.46 8.95
C MET A 1 62.82 29.14 9.25
N THR A 2 62.32 28.08 8.62
CA THR A 2 60.93 27.81 8.27
C THR A 2 60.08 27.29 9.44
N ARG A 3 58.73 27.36 9.28
CA ARG A 3 57.67 26.37 9.65
C ARG A 3 56.56 26.92 10.56
N TYR A 4 55.41 27.27 9.98
CA TYR A 4 54.19 26.45 9.69
C TYR A 4 53.26 26.30 10.90
N THR A 5 52.21 27.11 10.87
CA THR A 5 50.95 27.02 11.64
C THR A 5 50.14 25.80 11.21
N THR A 6 49.53 25.08 12.14
CA THR A 6 48.51 24.06 11.81
C THR A 6 47.30 24.19 12.74
N HIS A 7 46.25 24.85 12.24
CA HIS A 7 44.89 24.68 12.75
C HIS A 7 44.41 23.28 12.34
N PHE A 8 44.12 22.43 13.32
CA PHE A 8 43.47 21.14 13.07
C PHE A 8 41.99 21.40 12.75
N LEU A 9 41.66 21.41 11.46
CA LEU A 9 40.27 21.41 11.00
C LEU A 9 39.79 19.96 10.97
N SER A 10 39.02 19.57 11.99
CA SER A 10 38.40 18.24 12.05
C SER A 10 37.32 18.14 10.97
N VAL A 11 37.55 17.31 9.96
CA VAL A 11 36.55 16.95 8.95
C VAL A 11 35.63 15.89 9.57
N ILE A 12 34.37 16.25 9.84
CA ILE A 12 33.32 15.29 10.19
C ILE A 12 32.79 14.72 8.88
N VAL A 13 33.14 13.47 8.57
CA VAL A 13 32.51 12.72 7.48
C VAL A 13 31.19 12.17 8.01
N ALA A 14 30.08 12.81 7.63
CA ALA A 14 28.75 12.26 7.86
C ALA A 14 28.50 11.11 6.87
N LEU A 15 28.61 9.86 7.33
CA LEU A 15 28.10 8.72 6.58
C LEU A 15 26.57 8.80 6.58
N ALA A 16 25.99 9.26 5.47
CA ALA A 16 24.56 9.14 5.21
C ALA A 16 24.26 7.66 4.91
N SER A 17 23.85 6.90 5.92
CA SER A 17 23.32 5.54 5.75
C SER A 17 21.96 5.64 5.04
N CYS A 18 21.96 5.43 3.73
CA CYS A 18 20.75 5.27 2.93
C CYS A 18 20.20 3.87 3.19
N SER A 19 19.26 3.77 4.14
CA SER A 19 18.53 2.52 4.39
C SER A 19 17.55 2.29 3.24
N ILE A 20 17.86 1.34 2.36
CA ILE A 20 16.91 0.85 1.36
C ILE A 20 15.93 -0.04 2.12
N ALA A 21 14.70 0.44 2.35
CA ALA A 21 13.65 -0.40 2.92
C ALA A 21 13.37 -1.57 1.96
N PRO A 22 13.29 -2.82 2.45
CA PRO A 22 12.88 -3.93 1.60
C PRO A 22 11.47 -3.66 1.07
N SER A 23 11.27 -3.82 -0.24
CA SER A 23 9.92 -3.83 -0.80
C SER A 23 9.21 -5.07 -0.28
N ALA A 24 8.21 -4.88 0.58
CA ALA A 24 7.30 -5.95 0.94
C ALA A 24 6.48 -6.34 -0.29
N ILE A 25 6.32 -7.64 -0.54
CA ILE A 25 5.36 -8.13 -1.53
C ILE A 25 4.00 -8.11 -0.83
N ALA A 26 3.17 -7.13 -1.16
CA ALA A 26 1.81 -7.02 -0.64
C ALA A 26 0.88 -7.94 -1.43
N GLN A 27 0.13 -8.80 -0.74
CA GLN A 27 -0.83 -9.73 -1.37
C GLN A 27 -2.10 -9.04 -1.87
N ILE A 28 -2.33 -7.79 -1.45
CA ILE A 28 -3.34 -6.89 -2.01
C ILE A 28 -2.61 -5.64 -2.48
N ALA A 29 -2.49 -5.47 -3.79
CA ALA A 29 -1.77 -4.38 -4.41
C ALA A 29 -2.70 -3.63 -5.37
N PRO A 30 -2.99 -2.34 -5.15
CA PRO A 30 -3.80 -1.54 -6.05
C PRO A 30 -3.03 -1.27 -7.35
N ASP A 31 -3.74 -1.22 -8.47
CA ASP A 31 -3.17 -0.66 -9.70
C ASP A 31 -3.50 0.84 -9.83
N SER A 32 -3.01 1.46 -10.91
CA SER A 32 -3.17 2.90 -11.17
C SER A 32 -4.08 3.21 -12.35
N THR A 33 -5.01 2.32 -12.68
CA THR A 33 -5.83 2.40 -13.91
C THR A 33 -7.18 3.10 -13.72
N LEU A 34 -7.54 3.49 -12.50
CA LEU A 34 -8.77 4.19 -12.19
C LEU A 34 -8.56 5.71 -12.00
N PRO A 35 -9.59 6.55 -12.23
CA PRO A 35 -9.51 7.99 -11.92
C PRO A 35 -9.15 8.29 -10.46
N VAL A 36 -9.75 7.53 -9.54
CA VAL A 36 -9.38 7.47 -8.13
C VAL A 36 -9.03 6.01 -7.83
N ASN A 37 -7.77 5.75 -7.55
CA ASN A 37 -7.26 4.41 -7.27
C ASN A 37 -7.61 3.98 -5.84
N SER A 38 -7.60 2.67 -5.60
CA SER A 38 -7.74 2.12 -4.25
C SER A 38 -6.53 2.47 -3.40
N ARG A 39 -6.76 2.73 -2.11
CA ARG A 39 -5.70 2.89 -1.11
C ARG A 39 -5.74 1.73 -0.13
N ILE A 40 -4.57 1.21 0.21
CA ILE A 40 -4.44 0.12 1.18
C ILE A 40 -3.88 0.69 2.49
N VAL A 41 -4.56 0.38 3.59
CA VAL A 41 -4.12 0.70 4.95
C VAL A 41 -4.05 -0.61 5.74
N GLU A 42 -2.83 -1.05 6.02
CA GLU A 42 -2.57 -2.31 6.73
C GLU A 42 -2.43 -2.08 8.23
N THR A 43 -3.10 -2.93 9.01
CA THR A 43 -2.91 -3.10 10.46
C THR A 43 -2.53 -4.56 10.73
N GLU A 44 -2.30 -4.98 11.98
CA GLU A 44 -1.80 -6.34 12.29
C GLU A 44 -2.58 -7.48 11.60
N ASN A 45 -3.92 -7.47 11.64
CA ASN A 45 -4.75 -8.55 11.08
C ASN A 45 -5.84 -8.05 10.12
N GLU A 46 -5.83 -6.76 9.78
CA GLU A 46 -6.84 -6.16 8.91
C GLU A 46 -6.19 -5.26 7.86
N ILE A 47 -6.61 -5.45 6.62
CA ILE A 47 -6.28 -4.63 5.46
C ILE A 47 -7.54 -3.84 5.10
N SER A 48 -7.51 -2.54 5.40
CA SER A 48 -8.56 -1.62 4.98
C SER A 48 -8.31 -1.18 3.54
N ILE A 49 -9.31 -1.43 2.69
CA ILE A 49 -9.36 -1.01 1.28
C ILE A 49 -10.22 0.24 1.23
N GLU A 50 -9.56 1.37 1.00
CA GLU A 50 -10.13 2.71 1.04
C GLU A 50 -10.09 3.39 -0.34
N ASP A 51 -10.69 4.57 -0.42
CA ASP A 51 -10.83 5.37 -1.64
C ASP A 51 -11.52 4.55 -2.77
N GLY A 52 -11.00 4.59 -3.99
CA GLY A 52 -11.63 4.00 -5.17
C GLY A 52 -12.51 4.98 -5.96
N THR A 53 -12.91 4.56 -7.16
CA THR A 53 -13.70 5.40 -8.06
C THR A 53 -15.18 5.14 -7.86
N THR A 54 -15.92 6.18 -7.48
CA THR A 54 -17.37 6.09 -7.31
C THR A 54 -18.11 6.62 -8.54
N VAL A 55 -19.07 5.85 -9.05
CA VAL A 55 -20.03 6.30 -10.07
C VAL A 55 -21.43 5.92 -9.60
N ASN A 56 -22.25 6.92 -9.27
CA ASN A 56 -23.53 6.74 -8.58
C ASN A 56 -23.34 5.97 -7.27
N ASN A 57 -24.04 4.83 -7.09
CA ASN A 57 -23.97 3.97 -5.91
C ASN A 57 -23.03 2.77 -6.12
N LEU A 58 -22.17 2.83 -7.15
CA LEU A 58 -21.18 1.82 -7.49
C LEU A 58 -19.79 2.30 -7.09
N LEU A 59 -19.05 1.49 -6.35
CA LEU A 59 -17.66 1.74 -5.99
C LEU A 59 -16.75 0.79 -6.76
N PHE A 60 -15.77 1.32 -7.48
CA PHE A 60 -14.83 0.56 -8.29
C PHE A 60 -13.45 0.55 -7.64
N HIS A 61 -12.87 -0.64 -7.53
CA HIS A 61 -11.50 -0.89 -7.14
C HIS A 61 -10.78 -1.70 -8.23
N SER A 62 -9.49 -1.43 -8.43
CA SER A 62 -8.65 -2.16 -9.37
C SER A 62 -7.31 -2.50 -8.71
N PHE A 63 -6.88 -3.75 -8.88
CA PHE A 63 -5.74 -4.32 -8.20
C PHE A 63 -4.82 -5.04 -9.18
N SER A 64 -3.51 -4.90 -9.03
CA SER A 64 -2.56 -5.77 -9.71
C SER A 64 -2.48 -7.15 -9.06
N GLU A 65 -2.68 -7.25 -7.75
CA GLU A 65 -2.72 -8.50 -7.01
C GLU A 65 -3.80 -8.43 -5.94
N PHE A 66 -4.54 -9.52 -5.73
CA PHE A 66 -5.57 -9.58 -4.70
C PHE A 66 -5.69 -11.00 -4.15
N SER A 67 -5.05 -11.26 -3.03
CA SER A 67 -5.20 -12.48 -2.23
C SER A 67 -5.40 -12.09 -0.77
N VAL A 68 -6.25 -12.84 -0.07
CA VAL A 68 -6.55 -12.63 1.36
C VAL A 68 -6.12 -13.90 2.10
N PRO A 69 -4.98 -13.89 2.81
CA PRO A 69 -4.50 -15.03 3.56
C PRO A 69 -5.46 -15.45 4.67
N ALA A 70 -5.30 -16.68 5.16
CA ALA A 70 -5.91 -17.12 6.40
C ALA A 70 -5.63 -16.11 7.54
N ASP A 71 -6.58 -15.99 8.46
CA ASP A 71 -6.53 -15.08 9.62
C ASP A 71 -6.37 -13.58 9.29
N THR A 72 -6.49 -13.19 8.02
CA THR A 72 -6.51 -11.78 7.57
C THR A 72 -7.92 -11.34 7.21
N ILE A 73 -8.28 -10.11 7.58
CA ILE A 73 -9.52 -9.45 7.14
C ILE A 73 -9.17 -8.44 6.05
N ALA A 74 -9.72 -8.57 4.86
CA ALA A 74 -9.72 -7.50 3.86
C ALA A 74 -11.09 -6.81 3.88
N ARG A 75 -11.10 -5.55 4.33
CA ARG A 75 -12.32 -4.76 4.53
C ARG A 75 -12.42 -3.65 3.50
N PHE A 76 -13.47 -3.68 2.69
CA PHE A 76 -13.86 -2.52 1.87
C PHE A 76 -14.53 -1.48 2.76
N ASN A 77 -13.85 -0.36 2.99
CA ASN A 77 -14.34 0.74 3.79
C ASN A 77 -15.23 1.68 2.95
N ASN A 78 -16.39 1.20 2.54
CA ASN A 78 -17.32 1.95 1.68
C ASN A 78 -18.24 2.89 2.49
N LEU A 79 -18.74 3.92 1.81
CA LEU A 79 -19.79 4.80 2.36
C LEU A 79 -21.16 4.08 2.40
N PRO A 80 -22.08 4.48 3.30
CA PRO A 80 -23.39 3.82 3.46
C PRO A 80 -24.28 3.86 2.22
N ASN A 81 -24.08 4.81 1.30
CA ASN A 81 -24.85 4.92 0.07
C ASN A 81 -24.32 4.04 -1.07
N ILE A 82 -23.21 3.34 -0.89
CA ILE A 82 -22.68 2.40 -1.89
C ILE A 82 -23.47 1.09 -1.80
N GLU A 83 -24.13 0.73 -2.89
CA GLU A 83 -24.92 -0.50 -3.00
C GLU A 83 -24.11 -1.67 -3.55
N THR A 84 -23.07 -1.38 -4.33
CA THR A 84 -22.27 -2.42 -4.99
C THR A 84 -20.82 -2.01 -5.11
N ILE A 85 -19.93 -2.94 -4.77
CA ILE A 85 -18.49 -2.80 -4.95
C ILE A 85 -18.05 -3.72 -6.09
N PHE A 86 -17.41 -3.15 -7.11
CA PHE A 86 -16.75 -3.88 -8.18
C PHE A 86 -15.25 -3.88 -7.96
N SER A 87 -14.65 -5.06 -7.86
CA SER A 87 -13.20 -5.24 -7.78
C SER A 87 -12.70 -5.99 -9.02
N ARG A 88 -11.66 -5.46 -9.66
CA ARG A 88 -10.98 -6.09 -10.80
C ARG A 88 -9.53 -6.38 -10.46
N VAL A 89 -9.05 -7.57 -10.82
CA VAL A 89 -7.62 -7.92 -10.77
C VAL A 89 -7.05 -7.86 -12.18
N THR A 90 -5.97 -7.10 -12.38
CA THR A 90 -5.30 -6.92 -13.69
C THR A 90 -4.01 -7.71 -13.82
N GLY A 91 -3.45 -8.21 -12.72
CA GLY A 91 -2.28 -9.08 -12.76
C GLY A 91 -2.64 -10.51 -13.17
N ASN A 92 -1.59 -11.32 -13.32
CA ASN A 92 -1.71 -12.70 -13.78
C ASN A 92 -1.73 -13.72 -12.64
N GLU A 93 -1.55 -13.26 -11.39
CA GLU A 93 -1.53 -14.13 -10.23
C GLU A 93 -2.96 -14.49 -9.79
N ILE A 94 -3.14 -15.75 -9.40
CA ILE A 94 -4.43 -16.26 -8.93
C ILE A 94 -4.75 -15.66 -7.57
N SER A 95 -5.94 -15.08 -7.44
CA SER A 95 -6.51 -14.67 -6.16
C SER A 95 -6.80 -15.87 -5.26
N ARG A 96 -6.07 -15.99 -4.15
CA ARG A 96 -6.36 -16.96 -3.09
C ARG A 96 -7.06 -16.25 -1.94
N ILE A 97 -8.29 -16.66 -1.64
CA ILE A 97 -9.11 -16.08 -0.58
C ILE A 97 -9.30 -17.13 0.49
N GLU A 98 -8.41 -17.12 1.48
CA GLU A 98 -8.38 -18.02 2.63
C GLU A 98 -8.81 -17.31 3.91
N GLY A 99 -8.85 -15.98 3.91
CA GLY A 99 -9.31 -15.13 5.02
C GLY A 99 -10.72 -14.57 4.84
N THR A 100 -10.98 -13.44 5.50
CA THR A 100 -12.31 -12.79 5.52
C THR A 100 -12.37 -11.62 4.54
N LEU A 101 -13.41 -11.60 3.72
CA LEU A 101 -13.82 -10.42 2.96
C LEU A 101 -14.97 -9.72 3.68
N ALA A 102 -14.82 -8.43 3.96
CA ALA A 102 -15.83 -7.63 4.64
C ALA A 102 -16.10 -6.32 3.90
N ALA A 103 -17.30 -5.78 4.09
CA ALA A 103 -17.70 -4.44 3.64
C ALA A 103 -18.54 -3.79 4.75
N ASN A 104 -18.76 -2.47 4.68
CA ASN A 104 -19.55 -1.72 5.67
C ASN A 104 -21.08 -1.84 5.47
N GLY A 105 -21.52 -2.65 4.51
CA GLY A 105 -22.93 -2.79 4.11
C GLY A 105 -23.79 -3.56 5.09
#